data_AF-A0A7S2F9C1-F1
#
_entry.id   AF-A0A7S2F9C1-F1
#
_cell.length_a   1.000
_cell.length_b   1.000
_cell.length_c   1.000
_cell.angle_alpha   90.00
_cell.angle_beta   90.00
_cell.angle_gamma   90.00
#
_symmetry.space_group_name_H-M   'P 1'
#
loop_
_entity.id
_entity.type
_entity.pdbx_description
1 polymer ?
#
loop_
_entity_poly.entity_id
_entity_poly.type
_entity_poly.pdbx_seq_one_letter_code
_entity_poly.pdbx_strand_id
1 'polypeptide(L)'
;AFETLPWACRFDKGNWGKSATVLGTKETISAAIVPPEGKTKMDVMLKLQGLLGVEPQIVDCPNVMSISLGNPGQVIHPGVTFGKWHDWDGKPMVQKPLFYHGVDEFTANTLEGISTDIQAICKALKKLDKSFDTSQVKTVYQWYMASYSASIKDSSTLQKAMNSNSAYEGLYHPMKEETGGFTPDFDFRYLSEDVPTGLCFTKGVACLLGVPTPAIDKVLTWSQGKLNKEFLTKDGKMEGKNVNLTRAPQAYGVKTKADLVKFLKLKGGGGCFAGGC
;
A
#
# COMPACT_ATOMS: atom_id res chain seq x y z
N ALA A 1 6.06 4.32 -12.99
CA ALA A 1 5.79 4.42 -11.54
C ALA A 1 6.84 3.60 -10.81
N PHE A 2 7.51 4.19 -9.82
CA PHE A 2 8.40 3.45 -8.92
C PHE A 2 7.61 2.88 -7.74
N GLU A 3 8.09 1.78 -7.15
CA GLU A 3 7.46 1.18 -5.98
C GLU A 3 7.59 2.03 -4.69
N THR A 4 8.61 2.91 -4.64
CA THR A 4 8.98 3.68 -3.46
C THR A 4 9.87 4.88 -3.84
N LEU A 5 10.35 5.65 -2.87
CA LEU A 5 11.37 6.68 -3.10
C LEU A 5 12.77 6.03 -3.19
N PRO A 6 13.63 6.46 -4.14
CA PRO A 6 14.98 5.92 -4.31
C PRO A 6 15.94 6.27 -3.16
N TRP A 7 15.68 7.40 -2.47
CA TRP A 7 16.50 7.88 -1.36
C TRP A 7 15.66 8.10 -0.11
N ALA A 8 16.28 7.86 1.05
CA ALA A 8 15.88 8.49 2.30
C ALA A 8 16.60 9.83 2.39
N CYS A 9 15.88 10.95 2.28
CA CYS A 9 16.48 12.27 2.32
C CYS A 9 15.62 13.28 3.09
N ARG A 10 16.25 14.37 3.56
CA ARG A 10 15.59 15.47 4.27
C ARG A 10 16.24 16.79 3.86
N PHE A 11 15.45 17.87 3.81
CA PHE A 11 16.01 19.22 3.75
C PHE A 11 16.81 19.50 5.01
N ASP A 12 17.92 20.22 4.87
CA ASP A 12 18.70 20.62 6.03
C ASP A 12 17.95 21.72 6.78
N LYS A 13 17.91 21.59 8.11
CA LYS A 13 17.17 22.52 8.98
C LYS A 13 17.70 23.94 8.77
N GLY A 14 16.83 24.87 8.39
CA GLY A 14 17.17 26.27 8.12
C GLY A 14 17.66 26.56 6.70
N ASN A 15 17.83 25.56 5.84
CA ASN A 15 18.34 25.70 4.46
C ASN A 15 17.34 25.19 3.40
N TRP A 16 16.04 25.38 3.63
CA TRP A 16 15.01 24.95 2.70
C TRP A 16 15.22 25.54 1.30
N GLY A 17 15.14 24.68 0.27
CA GLY A 17 15.37 25.05 -1.13
C GLY A 17 16.84 25.27 -1.52
N LYS A 18 17.79 25.15 -0.58
CA LYS A 18 19.22 25.32 -0.84
C LYS A 18 20.02 24.03 -0.68
N SER A 19 19.71 23.23 0.34
CA SER A 19 20.42 21.97 0.58
C SER A 19 19.52 20.88 1.18
N ALA A 20 19.88 19.63 0.89
CA ALA A 20 19.25 18.44 1.42
C ALA A 20 20.30 17.34 1.61
N THR A 21 20.11 16.55 2.66
CA THR A 21 20.98 15.41 2.98
C THR A 21 20.31 14.12 2.52
N VAL A 22 21.05 13.31 1.76
CA VAL A 22 20.70 11.91 1.47
C VAL A 22 21.27 11.05 2.60
N LEU A 23 20.37 10.47 3.40
CA LEU A 23 20.69 9.61 4.54
C LEU A 23 20.97 8.17 4.10
N GLY A 24 20.44 7.77 2.95
CA GLY A 24 20.66 6.47 2.37
C GLY A 24 20.06 6.35 0.97
N THR A 25 20.72 5.56 0.13
CA THR A 25 20.31 5.19 -1.23
C THR A 25 19.96 3.71 -1.23
N LYS A 26 18.88 3.32 -1.91
CA LYS A 26 18.56 1.91 -2.09
C LYS A 26 19.52 1.30 -3.12
N GLU A 27 19.84 0.01 -2.97
CA GLU A 27 20.60 -0.73 -3.99
C GLU A 27 19.76 -0.94 -5.26
N THR A 28 18.48 -1.26 -5.09
CA THR A 28 17.54 -1.51 -6.20
C THR A 28 16.20 -0.80 -5.98
N ILE A 29 15.49 -0.54 -7.08
CA ILE A 29 14.13 -0.02 -7.07
C ILE A 29 13.30 -0.58 -8.22
N SER A 30 12.12 -1.11 -7.94
CA SER A 30 11.23 -1.61 -9.00
C SER A 30 10.48 -0.47 -9.70
N ALA A 31 10.34 -0.56 -11.02
CA ALA A 31 9.58 0.40 -11.83
C ALA A 31 8.64 -0.29 -12.83
N ALA A 32 7.37 0.10 -12.83
CA ALA A 32 6.43 -0.24 -13.90
C ALA A 32 6.33 0.91 -14.91
N ILE A 33 6.49 0.59 -16.20
CA ILE A 33 6.52 1.58 -17.29
C ILE A 33 5.41 1.30 -18.28
N VAL A 34 4.59 2.33 -18.55
CA VAL A 34 3.73 2.40 -19.72
C VAL A 34 4.45 3.31 -20.71
N PRO A 35 5.13 2.76 -21.74
CA PRO A 35 5.93 3.58 -22.63
C PRO A 35 5.03 4.47 -23.50
N PRO A 36 5.47 5.69 -23.84
CA PRO A 36 4.78 6.51 -24.82
C PRO A 36 4.86 5.85 -26.21
N GLU A 37 3.99 6.29 -27.12
CA GLU A 37 3.97 5.80 -28.50
C GLU A 37 5.35 5.95 -29.17
N GLY A 38 5.77 4.92 -29.90
CA GLY A 38 7.07 4.89 -30.58
C GLY A 38 8.28 4.70 -29.66
N LYS A 39 8.09 4.41 -28.37
CA LYS A 39 9.18 4.06 -27.44
C LYS A 39 9.01 2.66 -26.86
N THR A 40 10.13 1.99 -26.63
CA THR A 40 10.15 0.74 -25.90
C THR A 40 10.20 1.00 -24.39
N LYS A 41 9.86 -0.02 -23.61
CA LYS A 41 10.06 -0.02 -22.16
C LYS A 41 11.52 0.23 -21.79
N MET A 42 12.44 -0.40 -22.51
CA MET A 42 13.89 -0.30 -22.28
C MET A 42 14.42 1.12 -22.53
N ASP A 43 13.92 1.82 -23.56
CA ASP A 43 14.32 3.22 -23.82
C ASP A 43 14.03 4.13 -22.63
N VAL A 44 12.89 3.91 -21.96
CA VAL A 44 12.49 4.67 -20.78
C VAL A 44 13.31 4.25 -19.57
N MET A 45 13.52 2.94 -19.35
CA MET A 45 14.35 2.44 -18.24
C MET A 45 15.76 3.00 -18.28
N LEU A 46 16.44 2.95 -19.43
CA LEU A 46 17.81 3.43 -19.59
C LEU A 46 17.93 4.93 -19.31
N LYS A 47 16.94 5.72 -19.78
CA LYS A 47 16.90 7.16 -19.48
C LYS A 47 16.71 7.43 -17.99
N LEU A 48 15.80 6.73 -17.34
CA LEU A 48 15.59 6.87 -15.89
C LEU A 48 16.83 6.44 -15.11
N GLN A 49 17.48 5.34 -15.50
CA GLN A 49 18.72 4.89 -14.87
C GLN A 49 19.82 5.93 -15.01
N GLY A 50 19.99 6.53 -16.20
CA GLY A 50 20.95 7.60 -16.43
C GLY A 50 20.72 8.83 -15.54
N LEU A 51 19.46 9.12 -15.19
CA LEU A 51 19.11 10.21 -14.27
C LEU A 51 19.37 9.87 -12.79
N LEU A 52 19.17 8.60 -12.39
CA LEU A 52 19.42 8.15 -11.02
C LEU A 52 20.90 7.87 -10.76
N GLY A 53 21.70 7.61 -11.81
CA GLY A 53 23.11 7.29 -11.70
C GLY A 53 23.34 5.78 -11.48
N VAL A 54 24.36 5.45 -10.68
CA VAL A 54 24.75 4.05 -10.42
C VAL A 54 23.77 3.37 -9.46
N GLU A 55 23.20 4.09 -8.49
CA GLU A 55 22.24 3.52 -7.54
C GLU A 55 21.06 4.46 -7.30
N PRO A 56 19.84 3.92 -7.12
CA PRO A 56 19.47 2.50 -7.21
C PRO A 56 19.50 1.96 -8.65
N GLN A 57 19.76 0.66 -8.80
CA GLN A 57 19.49 -0.07 -10.03
C GLN A 57 17.99 -0.25 -10.23
N ILE A 58 17.47 0.19 -11.37
CA ILE A 58 16.05 0.06 -11.71
C ILE A 58 15.77 -1.37 -12.16
N VAL A 59 14.93 -2.05 -11.40
CA VAL A 59 14.44 -3.39 -11.70
C VAL A 59 13.06 -3.29 -12.35
N ASP A 60 12.81 -4.16 -13.33
CA ASP A 60 11.54 -4.13 -14.02
C ASP A 60 10.39 -4.68 -13.16
N CYS A 61 9.30 -3.92 -13.06
CA CYS A 61 8.01 -4.40 -12.56
C CYS A 61 7.08 -4.69 -13.76
N PRO A 62 6.39 -5.84 -13.78
CA PRO A 62 5.64 -6.29 -14.96
C PRO A 62 4.54 -5.31 -15.39
N ASN A 63 3.87 -4.65 -14.42
CA ASN A 63 2.79 -3.72 -14.70
C ASN A 63 2.50 -2.80 -13.49
N VAL A 64 1.77 -1.71 -13.75
CA VAL A 64 1.44 -0.68 -12.73
C VAL A 64 0.49 -1.21 -11.65
N MET A 65 -0.34 -2.22 -11.98
CA MET A 65 -1.22 -2.86 -10.99
C MET A 65 -0.40 -3.58 -9.92
N SER A 66 0.68 -4.28 -10.30
CA SER A 66 1.59 -4.92 -9.36
C SER A 66 2.28 -3.94 -8.42
N ILE A 67 2.68 -2.75 -8.90
CA ILE A 67 3.18 -1.67 -8.02
C ILE A 67 2.11 -1.24 -7.01
N SER A 68 0.87 -1.05 -7.48
CA SER A 68 -0.20 -0.51 -6.65
C SER A 68 -0.70 -1.52 -5.61
N LEU A 69 -0.90 -2.78 -5.99
CA LEU A 69 -1.28 -3.88 -5.09
C LEU A 69 -0.12 -4.31 -4.18
N GLY A 70 1.12 -4.17 -4.65
CA GLY A 70 2.33 -4.54 -3.92
C GLY A 70 2.87 -3.48 -2.96
N ASN A 71 2.23 -2.30 -2.86
CA ASN A 71 2.67 -1.25 -1.96
C ASN A 71 2.51 -1.70 -0.49
N PRO A 72 3.60 -1.88 0.30
CA PRO A 72 3.52 -2.34 1.69
C PRO A 72 2.88 -1.30 2.63
N GLY A 73 2.95 -0.01 2.30
CA GLY A 73 2.41 1.08 3.12
C GLY A 73 0.90 0.96 3.33
N GLN A 74 0.17 0.48 2.32
CA GLN A 74 -1.28 0.27 2.41
C GLN A 74 -1.68 -0.87 3.36
N VAL A 75 -0.75 -1.76 3.70
CA VAL A 75 -0.98 -2.89 4.61
C VAL A 75 -0.51 -2.52 6.00
N ILE A 76 0.77 -2.14 6.11
CA ILE A 76 1.46 -1.96 7.39
C ILE A 76 0.93 -0.74 8.12
N HIS A 77 0.86 0.42 7.47
CA HIS A 77 0.54 1.67 8.18
C HIS A 77 -0.89 1.70 8.73
N PRO A 78 -1.95 1.49 7.91
CA PRO A 78 -3.31 1.44 8.43
C PRO A 78 -3.55 0.19 9.29
N GLY A 79 -2.92 -0.95 8.99
CA GLY A 79 -3.12 -2.18 9.77
C GLY A 79 -2.51 -2.12 11.17
N VAL A 80 -1.29 -1.60 11.33
CA VAL A 80 -0.67 -1.38 12.66
C VAL A 80 -1.41 -0.29 13.43
N THR A 81 -1.82 0.77 12.75
CA THR A 81 -2.59 1.86 13.39
C THR A 81 -3.96 1.35 13.86
N PHE A 82 -4.67 0.56 13.06
CA PHE A 82 -5.89 -0.10 13.47
C PHE A 82 -5.63 -1.06 14.65
N GLY A 83 -4.64 -1.94 14.52
CA GLY A 83 -4.28 -2.92 15.55
C GLY A 83 -4.05 -2.29 16.92
N LYS A 84 -3.33 -1.17 16.97
CA LYS A 84 -3.04 -0.48 18.23
C LYS A 84 -4.23 0.31 18.80
N TRP A 85 -5.06 0.90 17.94
CA TRP A 85 -6.00 1.95 18.34
C TRP A 85 -7.49 1.63 18.09
N HIS A 86 -7.84 0.40 17.67
CA HIS A 86 -9.23 0.07 17.37
C HIS A 86 -10.17 0.22 18.57
N ASP A 87 -9.69 -0.16 19.77
CA ASP A 87 -10.43 -0.08 21.04
C ASP A 87 -9.87 1.03 21.98
N TRP A 88 -9.24 2.06 21.42
CA TRP A 88 -8.74 3.17 22.23
C TRP A 88 -9.87 3.91 22.94
N ASP A 89 -9.73 4.10 24.26
CA ASP A 89 -10.74 4.70 25.14
C ASP A 89 -10.79 6.24 25.11
N GLY A 90 -9.96 6.86 24.27
CA GLY A 90 -9.86 8.31 24.13
C GLY A 90 -8.94 8.99 25.13
N LYS A 91 -8.30 8.25 26.05
CA LYS A 91 -7.42 8.85 27.07
C LYS A 91 -5.99 9.05 26.55
N PRO A 92 -5.32 10.16 26.93
CA PRO A 92 -3.91 10.37 26.63
C PRO A 92 -3.00 9.30 27.26
N MET A 93 -1.92 8.97 26.56
CA MET A 93 -0.86 8.08 27.06
C MET A 93 0.30 8.89 27.67
N VAL A 94 0.93 8.35 28.71
CA VAL A 94 2.12 8.97 29.32
C VAL A 94 3.34 8.92 28.40
N GLN A 95 3.46 7.87 27.59
CA GLN A 95 4.57 7.66 26.67
C GLN A 95 4.08 7.24 25.29
N LYS A 96 4.86 7.57 24.26
CA LYS A 96 4.57 7.15 22.88
C LYS A 96 4.78 5.65 22.75
N PRO A 97 3.81 4.87 22.26
CA PRO A 97 4.01 3.44 22.02
C PRO A 97 4.89 3.24 20.78
N LEU A 98 5.70 2.18 20.79
CA LEU A 98 6.47 1.75 19.62
C LEU A 98 5.51 1.33 18.49
N PHE A 99 5.85 1.67 17.25
CA PHE A 99 5.03 1.35 16.09
C PHE A 99 5.24 -0.10 15.64
N TYR A 100 6.41 -0.41 15.08
CA TYR A 100 6.69 -1.75 14.55
C TYR A 100 7.03 -2.76 15.67
N HIS A 101 7.78 -2.33 16.69
CA HIS A 101 8.12 -3.17 17.83
C HIS A 101 6.97 -3.36 18.83
N GLY A 102 5.90 -2.58 18.71
CA GLY A 102 4.68 -2.71 19.51
C GLY A 102 3.62 -3.63 18.91
N VAL A 103 3.88 -4.26 17.76
CA VAL A 103 2.95 -5.17 17.09
C VAL A 103 2.72 -6.41 17.95
N ASP A 104 1.45 -6.65 18.28
CA ASP A 104 0.96 -7.86 18.96
C ASP A 104 0.38 -8.87 17.95
N GLU A 105 -0.08 -10.01 18.47
CA GLU A 105 -0.66 -11.09 17.66
C GLU A 105 -1.91 -10.64 16.88
N PHE A 106 -2.79 -9.86 17.51
CA PHE A 106 -3.98 -9.32 16.85
C PHE A 106 -3.61 -8.44 15.65
N THR A 107 -2.62 -7.56 15.84
CA THR A 107 -2.13 -6.67 14.81
C THR A 107 -1.48 -7.47 13.68
N ALA A 108 -0.63 -8.45 13.99
CA ALA A 108 -0.01 -9.31 12.99
C ALA A 108 -1.07 -10.07 12.17
N ASN A 109 -2.07 -10.66 12.83
CA ASN A 109 -3.20 -11.32 12.16
C ASN A 109 -4.00 -10.37 11.26
N THR A 110 -4.15 -9.10 11.67
CA THR A 110 -4.78 -8.07 10.83
C THR A 110 -3.97 -7.80 9.56
N LEU A 111 -2.64 -7.66 9.67
CA LEU A 111 -1.75 -7.45 8.53
C LEU A 111 -1.77 -8.64 7.56
N GLU A 112 -1.74 -9.86 8.09
CA GLU A 112 -1.84 -11.08 7.30
C GLU A 112 -3.21 -11.21 6.64
N GLY A 113 -4.30 -10.80 7.31
CA GLY A 113 -5.63 -10.72 6.72
C GLY A 113 -5.69 -9.77 5.52
N ILE A 114 -5.19 -8.54 5.66
CA ILE A 114 -5.12 -7.58 4.54
C ILE A 114 -4.27 -8.14 3.40
N SER A 115 -3.13 -8.73 3.72
CA SER A 115 -2.26 -9.35 2.73
C SER A 115 -2.96 -10.51 2.00
N THR A 116 -3.76 -11.30 2.72
CA THR A 116 -4.55 -12.41 2.16
C THR A 116 -5.62 -11.92 1.20
N ASP A 117 -6.33 -10.84 1.54
CA ASP A 117 -7.30 -10.17 0.67
C ASP A 117 -6.64 -9.70 -0.64
N ILE A 118 -5.46 -9.07 -0.55
CA ILE A 118 -4.68 -8.66 -1.73
C ILE A 118 -4.30 -9.87 -2.60
N GLN A 119 -3.85 -10.96 -2.00
CA GLN A 119 -3.52 -12.18 -2.75
C GLN A 119 -4.75 -12.80 -3.44
N ALA A 120 -5.94 -12.70 -2.84
CA ALA A 120 -7.19 -13.13 -3.48
C ALA A 120 -7.51 -12.28 -4.73
N ILE A 121 -7.26 -10.98 -4.68
CA ILE A 121 -7.39 -10.08 -5.84
C ILE A 121 -6.40 -10.49 -6.94
N CYS A 122 -5.14 -10.75 -6.60
CA CYS A 122 -4.14 -11.22 -7.56
C CYS A 122 -4.57 -12.54 -8.25
N LYS A 123 -5.12 -13.48 -7.49
CA LYS A 123 -5.69 -14.73 -8.04
C LYS A 123 -6.85 -14.45 -8.99
N ALA A 124 -7.74 -13.51 -8.66
CA ALA A 124 -8.86 -13.14 -9.52
C ALA A 124 -8.39 -12.49 -10.84
N LEU A 125 -7.38 -11.62 -10.79
CA LEU A 125 -6.78 -11.03 -11.99
C LEU A 125 -6.17 -12.12 -12.90
N LYS A 126 -5.41 -13.07 -12.34
CA LYS A 126 -4.86 -14.22 -13.08
C LYS A 126 -5.93 -15.13 -13.68
N LYS A 127 -7.11 -15.22 -13.06
CA LYS A 127 -8.26 -15.96 -13.64
C LYS A 127 -8.84 -15.25 -14.87
N LEU A 128 -8.80 -13.91 -14.91
CA LEU A 128 -9.25 -13.14 -16.08
C LEU A 128 -8.25 -13.20 -17.23
N ASP A 129 -6.97 -13.20 -16.93
CA ASP A 129 -5.91 -13.36 -17.91
C ASP A 129 -4.75 -14.12 -17.28
N LYS A 130 -4.53 -15.36 -17.73
CA LYS A 130 -3.48 -16.25 -17.19
C LYS A 130 -2.08 -15.67 -17.39
N SER A 131 -1.90 -14.73 -18.33
CA SER A 131 -0.64 -14.04 -18.58
C SER A 131 -0.45 -12.79 -17.74
N PHE A 132 -1.46 -12.36 -16.97
CA PHE A 132 -1.36 -11.18 -16.11
C PHE A 132 -0.45 -11.44 -14.92
N ASP A 133 0.74 -10.83 -14.96
CA ASP A 133 1.78 -11.08 -13.97
C ASP A 133 1.61 -10.25 -12.70
N THR A 134 1.36 -10.94 -11.58
CA THR A 134 1.32 -10.36 -10.23
C THR A 134 2.43 -10.90 -9.33
N SER A 135 3.50 -11.47 -9.89
CA SER A 135 4.60 -12.10 -9.15
C SER A 135 5.32 -11.17 -8.18
N GLN A 136 5.33 -9.87 -8.47
CA GLN A 136 5.90 -8.83 -7.60
C GLN A 136 4.99 -8.44 -6.43
N VAL A 137 3.72 -8.89 -6.40
CA VAL A 137 2.81 -8.66 -5.27
C VAL A 137 3.06 -9.73 -4.21
N LYS A 138 4.04 -9.47 -3.34
CA LYS A 138 4.44 -10.36 -2.24
C LYS A 138 3.39 -10.36 -1.12
N THR A 139 3.35 -11.43 -0.33
CA THR A 139 2.70 -11.33 0.98
C THR A 139 3.48 -10.37 1.88
N VAL A 140 2.84 -9.82 2.93
CA VAL A 140 3.52 -8.90 3.87
C VAL A 140 4.75 -9.56 4.51
N TYR A 141 4.65 -10.85 4.85
CA TYR A 141 5.77 -11.62 5.40
C TYR A 141 6.89 -11.84 4.36
N GLN A 142 6.56 -12.23 3.12
CA GLN A 142 7.54 -12.37 2.04
C GLN A 142 8.25 -11.04 1.73
N TRP A 143 7.52 -9.92 1.79
CA TRP A 143 8.11 -8.60 1.65
C TRP A 143 9.10 -8.31 2.77
N TYR A 144 8.74 -8.57 4.03
CA TYR A 144 9.64 -8.42 5.17
C TYR A 144 10.93 -9.22 5.02
N MET A 145 10.84 -10.50 4.60
CA MET A 145 12.03 -11.33 4.39
C MET A 145 12.90 -10.80 3.25
N ALA A 146 12.28 -10.35 2.16
CA ALA A 146 13.02 -9.79 1.03
C ALA A 146 13.68 -8.44 1.35
N SER A 147 13.09 -7.63 2.23
CA SER A 147 13.56 -6.27 2.52
C SER A 147 14.45 -6.17 3.77
N TYR A 148 14.27 -7.04 4.75
CA TYR A 148 14.87 -6.88 6.09
C TYR A 148 15.45 -8.17 6.69
N SER A 149 15.60 -9.26 5.93
CA SER A 149 16.10 -10.53 6.49
C SER A 149 17.41 -10.40 7.28
N ALA A 150 18.35 -9.55 6.84
CA ALA A 150 19.61 -9.30 7.55
C ALA A 150 19.45 -8.54 8.88
N SER A 151 18.34 -7.82 9.07
CA SER A 151 18.05 -7.01 10.26
C SER A 151 17.07 -7.70 11.22
N ILE A 152 16.52 -8.86 10.86
CA ILE A 152 15.51 -9.59 11.64
C ILE A 152 16.18 -10.73 12.42
N LYS A 153 16.05 -10.70 13.75
CA LYS A 153 16.63 -11.73 14.64
C LYS A 153 15.76 -12.99 14.79
N ASP A 154 14.44 -12.85 14.84
CA ASP A 154 13.48 -13.96 14.94
C ASP A 154 12.40 -13.80 13.85
N SER A 155 12.48 -14.62 12.82
CA SER A 155 11.53 -14.64 11.71
C SER A 155 10.44 -15.72 11.84
N SER A 156 10.28 -16.36 13.00
CA SER A 156 9.33 -17.49 13.13
C SER A 156 7.86 -17.11 12.92
N THR A 157 7.49 -15.84 13.12
CA THR A 157 6.16 -15.28 12.76
C THR A 157 6.31 -13.85 12.25
N LEU A 158 5.29 -13.29 11.58
CA LEU A 158 5.29 -11.89 11.18
C LEU A 158 5.48 -10.95 12.38
N GLN A 159 4.77 -11.20 13.49
CA GLN A 159 4.91 -10.42 14.72
C GLN A 159 6.36 -10.37 15.18
N LYS A 160 6.99 -11.53 15.35
CA LYS A 160 8.38 -11.63 15.82
C LYS A 160 9.36 -11.03 14.82
N ALA A 161 9.10 -11.19 13.53
CA ALA A 161 9.91 -10.58 12.49
C ALA A 161 9.88 -9.04 12.61
N MET A 162 8.70 -8.45 12.83
CA MET A 162 8.56 -7.01 13.03
C MET A 162 9.18 -6.54 14.35
N ASN A 163 8.94 -7.25 15.45
CA ASN A 163 9.44 -6.90 16.79
C ASN A 163 10.97 -7.01 16.91
N SER A 164 11.58 -7.91 16.15
CA SER A 164 13.02 -8.18 16.22
C SER A 164 13.83 -7.55 15.10
N ASN A 165 13.21 -6.69 14.29
CA ASN A 165 13.89 -5.96 13.21
C ASN A 165 14.63 -4.74 13.76
N SER A 166 15.97 -4.77 13.75
CA SER A 166 16.80 -3.66 14.25
C SER A 166 16.66 -2.37 13.44
N ALA A 167 16.21 -2.44 12.19
CA ALA A 167 15.96 -1.26 11.35
C ALA A 167 14.80 -0.37 11.86
N TYR A 168 14.02 -0.85 12.83
CA TYR A 168 12.86 -0.14 13.39
C TYR A 168 13.05 0.38 14.81
N GLU A 169 14.27 0.31 15.35
CA GLU A 169 14.59 0.84 16.68
C GLU A 169 14.18 2.31 16.82
N GLY A 170 13.49 2.64 17.91
CA GLY A 170 13.08 4.00 18.24
C GLY A 170 11.95 4.58 17.37
N LEU A 171 11.28 3.77 16.55
CA LEU A 171 10.14 4.22 15.75
C LEU A 171 8.83 4.10 16.54
N TYR A 172 8.24 5.24 16.87
CA TYR A 172 7.00 5.36 17.63
C TYR A 172 5.79 5.65 16.73
N HIS A 173 4.59 5.41 17.27
CA HIS A 173 3.37 5.91 16.63
C HIS A 173 3.44 7.44 16.46
N PRO A 174 2.86 7.99 15.38
CA PRO A 174 2.58 9.41 15.27
C PRO A 174 1.60 9.83 16.37
N MET A 175 2.00 10.78 17.21
CA MET A 175 1.20 11.25 18.34
C MET A 175 1.18 12.78 18.37
N LYS A 176 0.04 13.34 18.75
CA LYS A 176 -0.11 14.74 19.17
C LYS A 176 0.31 14.85 20.63
N GLU A 177 1.05 15.89 20.97
CA GLU A 177 1.41 16.21 22.35
C GLU A 177 0.39 17.21 22.88
N GLU A 178 -0.28 16.86 23.98
CA GLU A 178 -1.38 17.61 24.57
C GLU A 178 -1.21 17.71 26.09
N THR A 179 -1.98 18.60 26.73
CA THR A 179 -1.98 18.70 28.20
C THR A 179 -2.43 17.37 28.81
N GLY A 180 -1.52 16.66 29.48
CA GLY A 180 -1.80 15.37 30.10
C GLY A 180 -1.26 14.15 29.34
N GLY A 181 -0.56 14.32 28.21
CA GLY A 181 0.18 13.24 27.56
C GLY A 181 0.13 13.26 26.04
N PHE A 182 0.07 12.07 25.45
CA PHE A 182 0.10 11.85 24.00
C PHE A 182 -1.18 11.18 23.50
N THR A 183 -1.80 11.74 22.47
CA THR A 183 -2.95 11.17 21.77
C THR A 183 -2.56 10.78 20.33
N PRO A 184 -3.18 9.75 19.74
CA PRO A 184 -2.83 9.31 18.38
C PRO A 184 -3.14 10.39 17.33
N ASP A 185 -2.17 10.66 16.45
CA ASP A 185 -2.36 11.56 15.32
C ASP A 185 -2.93 10.80 14.11
N PHE A 186 -4.27 10.70 14.04
CA PHE A 186 -4.94 10.04 12.92
C PHE A 186 -4.88 10.82 11.60
N ASP A 187 -4.50 12.11 11.63
CA ASP A 187 -4.32 12.91 10.41
C ASP A 187 -2.95 12.69 9.77
N PHE A 188 -2.05 11.97 10.45
CA PHE A 188 -0.74 11.60 9.92
C PHE A 188 -0.87 10.73 8.66
N ARG A 189 0.11 10.83 7.77
CA ARG A 189 0.12 10.19 6.44
C ARG A 189 -0.15 8.68 6.42
N TYR A 190 0.13 7.99 7.53
CA TYR A 190 -0.18 6.57 7.70
C TYR A 190 -1.67 6.24 7.49
N LEU A 191 -2.56 7.17 7.81
CA LEU A 191 -3.97 7.06 7.42
C LEU A 191 -4.30 8.03 6.29
N SER A 192 -3.96 9.31 6.44
CA SER A 192 -4.43 10.35 5.52
C SER A 192 -3.90 10.23 4.08
N GLU A 193 -2.79 9.52 3.87
CA GLU A 193 -2.23 9.23 2.54
C GLU A 193 -2.46 7.77 2.13
N ASP A 194 -2.03 6.81 2.95
CA ASP A 194 -2.02 5.38 2.58
C ASP A 194 -3.44 4.78 2.45
N VAL A 195 -4.42 5.27 3.20
CA VAL A 195 -5.81 4.79 3.11
C VAL A 195 -6.46 5.23 1.78
N PRO A 196 -6.57 6.54 1.46
CA PRO A 196 -7.20 6.96 0.21
C PRO A 196 -6.41 6.58 -1.04
N THR A 197 -5.07 6.51 -0.97
CA THR A 197 -4.24 6.27 -2.16
C THR A 197 -3.82 4.81 -2.37
N GLY A 198 -3.83 3.98 -1.32
CA GLY A 198 -3.48 2.57 -1.37
C GLY A 198 -4.66 1.66 -1.05
N LEU A 199 -5.13 1.66 0.19
CA LEU A 199 -6.15 0.71 0.66
C LEU A 199 -7.47 0.83 -0.12
N CYS A 200 -7.91 2.07 -0.38
CA CYS A 200 -9.09 2.36 -1.22
C CYS A 200 -8.90 1.90 -2.67
N PHE A 201 -7.69 2.01 -3.24
CA PHE A 201 -7.40 1.49 -4.58
C PHE A 201 -7.62 -0.01 -4.62
N THR A 202 -7.00 -0.74 -3.69
CA THR A 202 -7.11 -2.20 -3.61
C THR A 202 -8.55 -2.66 -3.37
N LYS A 203 -9.27 -2.02 -2.46
CA LYS A 203 -10.70 -2.30 -2.24
C LYS A 203 -11.53 -2.04 -3.48
N GLY A 204 -11.26 -0.95 -4.20
CA GLY A 204 -11.95 -0.61 -5.44
C GLY A 204 -11.77 -1.67 -6.52
N VAL A 205 -10.55 -2.19 -6.69
CA VAL A 205 -10.27 -3.32 -7.59
C VAL A 205 -11.03 -4.56 -7.13
N ALA A 206 -11.04 -4.86 -5.84
CA ALA A 206 -11.77 -6.02 -5.30
C ALA A 206 -13.28 -5.96 -5.57
N CYS A 207 -13.91 -4.80 -5.36
CA CYS A 207 -15.32 -4.59 -5.68
C CYS A 207 -15.63 -4.87 -7.16
N LEU A 208 -14.79 -4.39 -8.08
CA LEU A 208 -14.96 -4.60 -9.52
C LEU A 208 -14.80 -6.08 -9.92
N LEU A 209 -13.99 -6.83 -9.18
CA LEU A 209 -13.77 -8.25 -9.42
C LEU A 209 -14.78 -9.15 -8.68
N GLY A 210 -15.58 -8.60 -7.78
CA GLY A 210 -16.47 -9.37 -6.90
C GLY A 210 -15.71 -10.22 -5.88
N VAL A 211 -14.52 -9.77 -5.45
CA VAL A 211 -13.69 -10.49 -4.47
C VAL A 211 -14.01 -9.98 -3.07
N PRO A 212 -14.41 -10.85 -2.12
CA PRO A 212 -14.56 -10.47 -0.71
C PRO A 212 -13.21 -10.08 -0.12
N THR A 213 -13.21 -9.02 0.71
CA THR A 213 -12.00 -8.51 1.36
C THR A 213 -12.26 -8.14 2.82
N PRO A 214 -12.61 -9.12 3.67
CA PRO A 214 -13.08 -8.85 5.04
C PRO A 214 -12.08 -8.08 5.91
N ALA A 215 -10.77 -8.30 5.78
CA ALA A 215 -9.76 -7.61 6.58
C ALA A 215 -9.59 -6.15 6.10
N ILE A 216 -9.56 -5.94 4.78
CA ILE A 216 -9.55 -4.60 4.20
C ILE A 216 -10.82 -3.84 4.60
N ASP A 217 -11.99 -4.48 4.56
CA ASP A 217 -13.27 -3.85 4.89
C ASP A 217 -13.31 -3.37 6.34
N LYS A 218 -12.81 -4.21 7.26
CA LYS A 218 -12.70 -3.89 8.68
C LYS A 218 -11.78 -2.67 8.91
N VAL A 219 -10.57 -2.70 8.36
CA VAL A 219 -9.57 -1.64 8.56
C VAL A 219 -9.96 -0.36 7.85
N LEU A 220 -10.53 -0.44 6.64
CA LEU A 220 -10.97 0.73 5.88
C LEU A 220 -12.17 1.41 6.55
N THR A 221 -13.15 0.64 7.04
CA THR A 221 -14.33 1.18 7.76
C THR A 221 -13.91 1.92 9.02
N TRP A 222 -12.96 1.38 9.78
CA TRP A 222 -12.42 2.06 10.96
C TRP A 222 -11.64 3.33 10.56
N SER A 223 -10.75 3.21 9.57
CA SER A 223 -9.87 4.30 9.14
C SER A 223 -10.65 5.50 8.60
N GLN A 224 -11.68 5.26 7.78
CA GLN A 224 -12.51 6.34 7.26
C GLN A 224 -13.26 7.08 8.38
N GLY A 225 -13.68 6.36 9.43
CA GLY A 225 -14.28 6.96 10.62
C GLY A 225 -13.30 7.89 11.34
N LYS A 226 -12.04 7.47 11.52
CA LYS A 226 -10.99 8.31 12.13
C LYS A 226 -10.64 9.54 11.27
N LEU A 227 -10.72 9.42 9.95
CA LEU A 227 -10.49 10.52 9.01
C LEU A 227 -11.71 11.42 8.80
N ASN A 228 -12.87 11.12 9.42
CA ASN A 228 -14.14 11.77 9.17
C ASN A 228 -14.51 11.82 7.67
N LYS A 229 -14.30 10.70 6.98
CA LYS A 229 -14.61 10.49 5.56
C LYS A 229 -15.49 9.26 5.38
N GLU A 230 -16.13 9.17 4.23
CA GLU A 230 -16.83 7.96 3.80
C GLU A 230 -16.35 7.58 2.39
N PHE A 231 -15.48 6.57 2.32
CA PHE A 231 -14.97 6.01 1.07
C PHE A 231 -15.73 4.73 0.71
N LEU A 232 -15.91 3.86 1.70
CA LEU A 232 -16.66 2.61 1.65
C LEU A 232 -18.05 2.83 2.23
N THR A 233 -19.08 2.40 1.51
CA THR A 233 -20.46 2.39 2.02
C THR A 233 -20.64 1.26 3.03
N LYS A 234 -21.73 1.31 3.82
CA LYS A 234 -22.07 0.24 4.78
C LYS A 234 -22.21 -1.15 4.13
N ASP A 235 -22.58 -1.19 2.86
CA ASP A 235 -22.72 -2.44 2.09
C ASP A 235 -21.39 -2.91 1.45
N GLY A 236 -20.26 -2.29 1.80
CA GLY A 236 -18.94 -2.69 1.33
C GLY A 236 -18.63 -2.28 -0.11
N LYS A 237 -19.30 -1.24 -0.64
CA LYS A 237 -19.04 -0.71 -1.99
C LYS A 237 -18.18 0.55 -1.95
N MET A 238 -17.27 0.69 -2.90
CA MET A 238 -16.45 1.91 -3.10
C MET A 238 -17.25 3.01 -3.78
N GLU A 239 -18.31 3.46 -3.11
CA GLU A 239 -19.29 4.45 -3.59
C GLU A 239 -19.60 5.51 -2.52
N GLY A 240 -18.77 5.60 -1.47
CA GLY A 240 -18.95 6.59 -0.41
C GLY A 240 -18.83 8.02 -0.90
N LYS A 241 -19.39 8.98 -0.14
CA LYS A 241 -19.46 10.40 -0.52
C LYS A 241 -18.11 11.06 -0.80
N ASN A 242 -17.01 10.47 -0.31
CA ASN A 242 -15.64 10.96 -0.47
C ASN A 242 -14.79 10.07 -1.38
N VAL A 243 -15.40 9.14 -2.14
CA VAL A 243 -14.65 8.25 -3.06
C VAL A 243 -13.82 9.03 -4.07
N ASN A 244 -14.26 10.22 -4.48
CA ASN A 244 -13.54 11.11 -5.39
C ASN A 244 -12.22 11.67 -4.84
N LEU A 245 -11.96 11.53 -3.52
CA LEU A 245 -10.70 11.90 -2.88
C LEU A 245 -9.71 10.74 -2.81
N THR A 246 -10.05 9.60 -3.40
CA THR A 246 -9.24 8.38 -3.36
C THR A 246 -8.61 8.09 -4.71
N ARG A 247 -7.70 7.11 -4.75
CA ARG A 247 -7.21 6.54 -6.00
C ARG A 247 -8.01 5.31 -6.45
N ALA A 248 -9.16 5.02 -5.84
CA ALA A 248 -10.01 3.92 -6.26
C ALA A 248 -10.40 4.06 -7.74
N PRO A 249 -10.42 2.97 -8.54
CA PRO A 249 -10.83 3.04 -9.95
C PRO A 249 -12.18 3.73 -10.16
N GLN A 250 -13.11 3.58 -9.21
CA GLN A 250 -14.43 4.19 -9.19
C GLN A 250 -14.36 5.74 -9.23
N ALA A 251 -13.35 6.33 -8.61
CA ALA A 251 -13.11 7.79 -8.64
C ALA A 251 -12.77 8.30 -10.05
N TYR A 252 -12.31 7.41 -10.93
CA TYR A 252 -11.91 7.71 -12.31
C TYR A 252 -12.90 7.14 -13.34
N GLY A 253 -14.12 6.79 -12.91
CA GLY A 253 -15.17 6.31 -13.82
C GLY A 253 -15.08 4.83 -14.20
N VAL A 254 -14.16 4.05 -13.63
CA VAL A 254 -14.11 2.59 -13.79
C VAL A 254 -15.09 1.96 -12.80
N LYS A 255 -16.30 1.64 -13.25
CA LYS A 255 -17.41 1.22 -12.36
C LYS A 255 -17.79 -0.25 -12.51
N THR A 256 -17.40 -0.90 -13.59
CA THR A 256 -17.73 -2.30 -13.85
C THR A 256 -16.48 -3.15 -14.06
N LYS A 257 -16.64 -4.48 -13.93
CA LYS A 257 -15.61 -5.45 -14.29
C LYS A 257 -15.16 -5.30 -15.75
N ALA A 258 -16.09 -4.99 -16.64
CA ALA A 258 -15.81 -4.79 -18.07
C ALA A 258 -14.92 -3.55 -18.29
N ASP A 259 -15.18 -2.46 -17.56
CA ASP A 259 -14.34 -1.26 -17.60
C ASP A 259 -12.92 -1.57 -17.13
N LEU A 260 -12.77 -2.35 -16.03
CA LEU A 260 -11.47 -2.75 -15.51
C LEU A 260 -10.68 -3.59 -16.52
N VAL A 261 -11.33 -4.58 -17.14
CA VAL A 261 -10.74 -5.44 -18.17
C VAL A 261 -10.27 -4.61 -19.36
N LYS A 262 -11.10 -3.67 -19.83
CA LYS A 262 -10.76 -2.75 -20.91
C LYS A 262 -9.59 -1.84 -20.53
N PHE A 263 -9.61 -1.27 -19.32
CA PHE A 263 -8.57 -0.38 -18.80
C PHE A 263 -7.21 -1.09 -18.72
N LEU A 264 -7.20 -2.32 -18.21
CA LEU A 264 -6.00 -3.14 -18.08
C LEU A 264 -5.56 -3.83 -19.38
N LYS A 265 -6.36 -3.72 -20.46
CA LYS A 265 -6.12 -4.39 -21.74
C LYS A 265 -5.92 -5.91 -21.60
N LEU A 266 -6.71 -6.54 -20.72
CA LEU A 266 -6.60 -7.99 -20.46
C LEU A 266 -7.12 -8.79 -21.67
N LYS A 267 -6.43 -9.88 -22.01
CA LYS A 267 -6.72 -10.69 -23.22
C LYS A 267 -7.97 -11.59 -23.10
N GLY A 268 -8.51 -11.78 -21.89
CA GLY A 268 -9.62 -12.71 -21.60
C GLY A 268 -11.01 -12.09 -21.41
N GLY A 269 -11.21 -10.84 -21.85
CA GLY A 269 -12.46 -10.09 -21.66
C GLY A 269 -13.63 -10.42 -22.58
N GLY A 270 -13.52 -11.44 -23.44
CA GLY A 270 -14.58 -11.86 -24.35
C GLY A 270 -15.60 -12.76 -23.64
N GLY A 271 -16.53 -12.17 -22.91
CA GLY A 271 -17.77 -12.85 -22.55
C GLY A 271 -18.63 -13.01 -23.79
N CYS A 272 -19.10 -14.23 -24.06
CA CYS A 272 -20.07 -14.58 -25.09
C CYS A 272 -21.18 -13.53 -25.20
N PHE A 273 -21.32 -12.90 -26.37
CA PHE A 273 -22.61 -12.35 -26.79
C PHE A 273 -23.52 -13.53 -27.10
N ALA A 274 -24.29 -13.96 -26.11
CA ALA A 274 -25.48 -14.75 -26.35
C ALA A 274 -26.63 -13.77 -26.67
N GLY A 275 -27.17 -13.90 -27.89
CA GLY A 275 -28.56 -13.56 -28.22
C GLY A 275 -28.81 -12.20 -28.86
N GLY A 276 -29.30 -12.20 -30.10
CA GLY A 276 -30.12 -11.11 -30.63
C GLY A 276 -30.15 -11.00 -32.15
N CYS A 277 -31.09 -11.75 -32.76
CA CYS A 277 -31.58 -11.73 -34.15
C CYS A 277 -30.80 -12.55 -35.19
#